data_AF-A0A397F446-F1
#
_entry.id   AF-A0A397F446-F1
#
_cell.length_a   1.000
_cell.length_b   1.000
_cell.length_c   1.000
_cell.angle_alpha   90.00
_cell.angle_beta   90.00
_cell.angle_gamma   90.00
#
_symmetry.space_group_name_H-M   'P 1'
#
loop_
_entity.id
_entity.type
_entity.pdbx_description
1 polymer ?
#
loop_
_entity_poly.entity_id
_entity_poly.type
_entity_poly.pdbx_seq_one_letter_code
_entity_poly.pdbx_strand_id
1 'polypeptide(L)'
;GILLDIPQNELVAAWNESVLAADALYPVGDCKAAAFDSTPPTPTYHPSDAVKEWLAGEYTAMAYPDFVGNASIYVQNKNKLVFKYGTYAGPLIGLTNTTFVWNVFVAVAPAVTVRIAKLPNGLPTIAIDDMFAFVKVLA
;
A
#
# COMPACT_ATOMS: atom_id res chain seq x y z
N GLY A 1 -35.47 -13.82 4.00
CA GLY A 1 -34.05 -13.49 4.16
C GLY A 1 -33.35 -14.67 4.80
N ILE A 2 -32.10 -14.94 4.45
CA ILE A 2 -31.35 -16.18 4.76
C ILE A 2 -31.25 -16.56 6.26
N LEU A 3 -31.77 -15.72 7.18
CA LEU A 3 -31.65 -15.87 8.63
C LEU A 3 -33.00 -15.81 9.39
N LEU A 4 -34.15 -15.91 8.72
CA LEU A 4 -35.46 -15.80 9.39
C LEU A 4 -35.77 -16.97 10.35
N ASP A 5 -35.05 -18.09 10.22
CA ASP A 5 -35.28 -19.31 11.01
C ASP A 5 -34.40 -19.39 12.27
N ILE A 6 -33.48 -18.43 12.46
CA ILE A 6 -32.62 -18.39 13.64
C ILE A 6 -33.24 -17.46 14.68
N PRO A 7 -33.50 -17.94 15.91
CA PRO A 7 -33.94 -17.10 17.01
C PRO A 7 -33.03 -15.88 17.19
N GLN A 8 -33.63 -14.71 17.41
CA GLN A 8 -32.89 -13.44 17.50
C GLN A 8 -31.79 -13.47 18.58
N ASN A 9 -32.01 -14.18 19.69
CA ASN A 9 -31.01 -14.35 20.74
C ASN A 9 -29.75 -15.08 20.25
N GLU A 10 -29.89 -16.07 19.37
CA GLU A 10 -28.77 -16.80 18.79
C GLU A 10 -28.01 -15.94 17.77
N LEU A 11 -28.71 -15.14 16.97
CA LEU A 11 -28.09 -14.16 16.09
C LEU A 11 -27.27 -13.12 16.86
N VAL A 12 -27.83 -12.60 17.97
CA VAL A 12 -27.13 -11.63 18.82
C VAL A 12 -25.92 -12.27 19.51
N ALA A 13 -26.04 -13.51 19.98
CA ALA A 13 -24.92 -14.22 20.59
C ALA A 13 -23.78 -14.42 19.58
N ALA A 14 -24.09 -14.95 18.39
CA ALA A 14 -23.10 -15.16 17.33
C ALA A 14 -22.45 -13.85 16.85
N TRP A 15 -23.24 -12.78 16.72
CA TRP A 15 -22.72 -11.44 16.42
C TRP A 15 -21.73 -10.99 17.50
N ASN A 16 -22.10 -11.05 18.77
CA ASN A 16 -21.25 -10.61 19.87
C ASN A 16 -19.95 -11.42 19.97
N GLU A 17 -20.01 -12.75 19.78
CA GLU A 17 -18.81 -13.60 19.72
C GLU A 17 -17.91 -13.20 18.56
N SER A 18 -18.47 -12.92 17.38
CA SER A 18 -17.69 -12.48 16.22
C SER A 18 -17.02 -11.11 16.44
N VAL A 19 -17.72 -10.17 17.09
CA VAL A 19 -17.17 -8.85 17.44
C VAL A 19 -16.03 -9.01 18.44
N LEU A 20 -16.21 -9.80 19.51
CA LEU A 20 -15.16 -10.04 20.49
C LEU A 20 -13.92 -10.72 19.88
N ALA A 21 -14.11 -11.67 18.97
CA ALA A 21 -13.01 -12.31 18.25
C ALA A 21 -12.29 -11.30 17.32
N ALA A 22 -13.03 -10.43 16.64
CA ALA A 22 -12.48 -9.39 15.78
C ALA A 22 -11.72 -8.33 16.60
N ASP A 23 -12.28 -7.86 17.70
CA ASP A 23 -11.65 -6.89 18.61
C ASP A 23 -10.38 -7.45 19.24
N ALA A 24 -10.33 -8.76 19.52
CA ALA A 24 -9.12 -9.42 20.02
C ALA A 24 -8.00 -9.49 18.96
N LEU A 25 -8.35 -9.64 17.69
CA LEU A 25 -7.39 -9.65 16.57
C LEU A 25 -6.95 -8.24 16.17
N TYR A 26 -7.84 -7.27 16.28
CA TYR A 26 -7.65 -5.87 15.91
C TYR A 26 -8.03 -4.99 17.09
N PRO A 27 -7.20 -4.93 18.15
CA PRO A 27 -7.48 -4.11 19.31
C PRO A 27 -7.75 -2.68 18.88
N VAL A 28 -8.78 -2.06 19.48
CA VAL A 28 -9.19 -0.69 19.19
C VAL A 28 -8.00 0.24 19.37
N GLY A 29 -7.32 0.54 18.27
CA GLY A 29 -6.29 1.55 18.18
C GLY A 29 -6.91 2.85 17.69
N ASP A 30 -6.14 3.94 17.79
CA ASP A 30 -6.54 5.20 17.19
C ASP A 30 -6.85 4.96 15.71
N CYS A 31 -8.12 5.17 15.34
CA CYS A 31 -8.52 5.27 13.95
C CYS A 31 -7.72 6.42 13.37
N LYS A 32 -6.61 6.12 12.66
CA LYS A 32 -5.71 7.17 12.16
C LYS A 32 -6.55 8.05 11.23
N ALA A 33 -6.85 9.27 11.67
CA ALA A 33 -7.65 10.22 10.89
C ALA A 33 -7.07 10.45 9.47
N ALA A 34 -5.76 10.22 9.29
CA ALA A 34 -5.10 10.18 8.00
C ALA A 34 -5.71 9.16 7.00
N ALA A 35 -6.52 8.21 7.45
CA ALA A 35 -7.28 7.30 6.59
C ALA A 35 -8.50 7.97 5.91
N PHE A 36 -8.96 9.10 6.43
CA PHE A 36 -10.15 9.81 5.94
C PHE A 36 -9.88 11.28 5.61
N ASP A 37 -8.80 11.87 6.14
CA ASP A 37 -8.37 13.21 5.81
C ASP A 37 -7.49 13.15 4.55
N SER A 38 -8.15 13.35 3.40
CA SER A 38 -7.64 13.19 2.03
C SER A 38 -6.51 14.14 1.62
N THR A 39 -5.83 14.79 2.57
CA THR A 39 -4.76 15.73 2.27
C THR A 39 -3.46 14.95 2.05
N PRO A 40 -2.91 14.92 0.82
CA PRO A 40 -1.64 14.25 0.57
C PRO A 40 -0.54 14.86 1.43
N PRO A 41 0.38 14.07 2.00
CA PRO A 41 1.46 14.62 2.80
C PRO A 41 2.32 15.57 1.96
N THR A 42 2.79 16.64 2.59
CA THR A 42 3.78 17.53 1.96
C THR A 42 5.09 16.74 1.77
N PRO A 43 5.64 16.68 0.54
CA PRO A 43 6.92 16.02 0.31
C PRO A 43 8.03 16.73 1.09
N THR A 44 8.78 15.96 1.89
CA THR A 44 10.00 16.44 2.56
C THR A 44 11.27 15.97 1.85
N TYR A 45 11.13 15.05 0.89
CA TYR A 45 12.21 14.59 0.02
C TYR A 45 11.79 14.67 -1.45
N HIS A 46 12.66 15.27 -2.26
CA HIS A 46 12.52 15.37 -3.70
C HIS A 46 13.64 14.59 -4.39
N PRO A 47 13.35 13.41 -4.99
CA PRO A 47 14.35 12.62 -5.70
C PRO A 47 15.01 13.42 -6.82
N SER A 48 16.32 13.29 -6.98
CA SER A 48 17.03 13.78 -8.17
C SER A 48 16.61 12.98 -9.41
N ASP A 49 16.89 13.49 -10.60
CA ASP A 49 16.50 12.81 -11.84
C ASP A 49 17.17 11.43 -11.97
N ALA A 50 18.43 11.29 -11.53
CA ALA A 50 19.11 10.00 -11.46
C ALA A 50 18.39 9.00 -10.54
N VAL A 51 17.84 9.46 -9.41
CA VAL A 51 17.05 8.59 -8.52
C VAL A 51 15.71 8.25 -9.16
N LYS A 52 15.05 9.20 -9.84
CA LYS A 52 13.79 8.92 -10.56
C LYS A 52 13.99 7.88 -11.66
N GLU A 53 15.05 7.99 -12.45
CA GLU A 53 15.42 7.03 -13.48
C GLU A 53 15.76 5.65 -12.88
N TRP A 54 16.51 5.64 -11.78
CA TRP A 54 16.82 4.41 -11.06
C TRP A 54 15.55 3.71 -10.54
N LEU A 55 14.56 4.46 -10.08
CA LEU A 55 13.28 3.93 -9.61
C LEU A 55 12.32 3.55 -10.75
N ALA A 56 12.34 4.25 -11.89
CA ALA A 56 11.39 4.04 -12.96
C ALA A 56 11.57 2.66 -13.63
N GLY A 57 10.50 1.89 -13.73
CA GLY A 57 10.48 0.58 -14.38
C GLY A 57 9.38 -0.33 -13.85
N GLU A 58 9.38 -1.56 -14.35
CA GLU A 58 8.47 -2.63 -13.93
C GLU A 58 9.06 -3.39 -12.74
N TYR A 59 8.18 -3.85 -11.86
CA TYR A 59 8.49 -4.56 -10.64
C TYR A 59 7.62 -5.81 -10.55
N THR A 60 8.23 -6.91 -10.15
CA THR A 60 7.54 -8.18 -9.90
C THR A 60 7.59 -8.53 -8.43
N ALA A 61 6.51 -9.10 -7.89
CA ALA A 61 6.47 -9.50 -6.50
C ALA A 61 7.52 -10.58 -6.22
N MET A 62 8.25 -10.43 -5.12
CA MET A 62 9.27 -11.40 -4.69
C MET A 62 8.65 -12.72 -4.22
N ALA A 63 7.41 -12.67 -3.73
CA ALA A 63 6.64 -13.83 -3.29
C ALA A 63 5.29 -13.87 -4.02
N TYR A 64 4.87 -15.06 -4.45
CA TYR A 64 3.60 -15.30 -5.14
C TYR A 64 3.35 -14.38 -6.36
N PRO A 65 4.27 -14.32 -7.34
CA PRO A 65 4.19 -13.39 -8.47
C PRO A 65 2.89 -13.52 -9.27
N ASP A 66 2.35 -14.73 -9.39
CA ASP A 66 1.11 -15.00 -10.12
C ASP A 66 -0.16 -14.45 -9.41
N PHE A 67 -0.08 -14.19 -8.10
CA PHE A 67 -1.23 -13.79 -7.30
C PHE A 67 -1.21 -12.31 -6.94
N VAL A 68 -0.02 -11.77 -6.67
CA VAL A 68 0.19 -10.37 -6.29
C VAL A 68 0.25 -9.48 -7.55
N GLY A 69 0.64 -10.04 -8.71
CA GLY A 69 0.70 -9.29 -9.96
C GLY A 69 1.88 -8.31 -10.02
N ASN A 70 1.93 -7.52 -11.10
CA ASN A 70 3.04 -6.61 -11.37
C ASN A 70 2.75 -5.19 -10.88
N ALA A 71 3.81 -4.49 -10.50
CA ALA A 71 3.78 -3.09 -10.13
C ALA A 71 4.74 -2.29 -11.02
N SER A 72 4.52 -0.99 -11.17
CA SER A 72 5.44 -0.14 -11.94
C SER A 72 5.56 1.25 -11.35
N ILE A 73 6.76 1.82 -11.48
CA ILE A 73 7.03 3.21 -11.16
C ILE A 73 7.37 3.93 -12.46
N TYR A 74 6.77 5.09 -12.70
CA TYR A 74 7.06 5.91 -13.86
C TYR A 74 7.04 7.40 -13.52
N VAL A 75 7.70 8.20 -14.35
CA VAL A 75 7.73 9.66 -14.22
C VAL A 75 6.62 10.27 -15.07
N GLN A 76 5.68 10.95 -14.43
CA GLN A 76 4.63 11.73 -15.06
C GLN A 76 4.97 13.23 -15.02
N ASN A 77 4.62 13.97 -16.07
CA ASN A 77 4.80 15.42 -16.15
C ASN A 77 6.22 15.87 -15.78
N LYS A 78 7.22 15.09 -16.21
CA LYS A 78 8.68 15.27 -16.02
C LYS A 78 9.21 15.22 -14.58
N ASN A 79 8.37 15.34 -13.56
CA ASN A 79 8.83 15.46 -12.17
C ASN A 79 8.09 14.65 -11.13
N LYS A 80 6.95 14.04 -11.47
CA LYS A 80 6.13 13.31 -10.50
C LYS A 80 6.37 11.83 -10.66
N LEU A 81 6.91 11.17 -9.63
CA LEU A 81 6.89 9.72 -9.57
C LEU A 81 5.45 9.27 -9.33
N VAL A 82 5.01 8.31 -10.12
CA VAL A 82 3.72 7.64 -9.99
C VAL A 82 4.00 6.17 -9.77
N PHE A 83 3.37 5.61 -8.76
CA PHE A 83 3.38 4.18 -8.52
C PHE A 83 2.04 3.59 -8.95
N LYS A 84 2.10 2.49 -9.70
CA LYS A 84 0.96 1.73 -10.17
C LYS A 84 1.09 0.30 -9.70
N TYR A 85 -0.02 -0.23 -9.17
CA TYR A 85 -0.13 -1.63 -8.78
C TYR A 85 -1.53 -2.13 -9.15
N GLY A 86 -1.60 -3.14 -10.01
CA GLY A 86 -2.86 -3.56 -10.63
C GLY A 86 -3.54 -2.42 -11.39
N THR A 87 -4.79 -2.12 -11.02
CA THR A 87 -5.59 -1.02 -11.61
C THR A 87 -5.37 0.34 -10.94
N TYR A 88 -4.72 0.36 -9.77
CA TYR A 88 -4.55 1.57 -8.98
C TYR A 88 -3.25 2.27 -9.37
N ALA A 89 -3.33 3.58 -9.59
CA ALA A 89 -2.16 4.43 -9.85
C ALA A 89 -2.29 5.72 -9.04
N GLY A 90 -1.18 6.18 -8.46
CA GLY A 90 -1.18 7.35 -7.58
C GLY A 90 0.21 7.95 -7.42
N PRO A 91 0.32 9.23 -7.04
CA PRO A 91 1.60 9.87 -6.78
C PRO A 91 2.41 9.13 -5.71
N LEU A 92 3.70 8.97 -5.95
CA LEU A 92 4.66 8.43 -4.99
C LEU A 92 5.44 9.61 -4.38
N ILE A 93 5.04 10.01 -3.18
CA ILE A 93 5.50 11.22 -2.48
C ILE A 93 6.69 10.87 -1.59
N GLY A 94 7.84 11.51 -1.78
CA GLY A 94 9.03 11.26 -0.97
C GLY A 94 8.96 11.95 0.39
N LEU A 95 9.13 11.18 1.47
CA LEU A 95 9.35 11.71 2.81
C LEU A 95 10.83 11.69 3.17
N THR A 96 11.52 10.61 2.83
CA THR A 96 12.98 10.47 2.93
C THR A 96 13.52 9.78 1.67
N ASN A 97 14.83 9.59 1.57
CA ASN A 97 15.45 8.85 0.48
C ASN A 97 15.07 7.35 0.42
N THR A 98 14.44 6.81 1.46
CA THR A 98 14.02 5.39 1.57
C THR A 98 12.55 5.21 1.91
N THR A 99 11.84 6.28 2.27
CA THR A 99 10.43 6.22 2.69
C THR A 99 9.60 7.14 1.84
N PHE A 100 8.59 6.56 1.18
CA PHE A 100 7.64 7.23 0.31
C PHE A 100 6.22 6.93 0.77
N VAL A 101 5.29 7.78 0.37
CA VAL A 101 3.86 7.59 0.52
C VAL A 101 3.25 7.44 -0.86
N TRP A 102 2.62 6.30 -1.10
CA TRP A 102 1.78 6.12 -2.27
C TRP A 102 0.40 6.69 -1.96
N ASN A 103 0.12 7.88 -2.51
CA ASN A 103 -1.13 8.57 -2.29
C ASN A 103 -2.19 8.01 -3.25
N VAL A 104 -2.95 7.03 -2.77
CA VAL A 104 -3.93 6.29 -3.55
C VAL A 104 -5.08 5.86 -2.66
N PHE A 105 -6.31 5.88 -3.17
CA PHE A 105 -7.45 5.33 -2.46
C PHE A 105 -7.61 3.85 -2.81
N VAL A 106 -7.19 2.96 -1.90
CA VAL A 106 -7.34 1.51 -2.05
C VAL A 106 -8.13 0.96 -0.87
N ALA A 107 -9.33 0.46 -1.16
CA ALA A 107 -10.26 -0.30 -0.31
C ALA A 107 -10.67 0.27 1.06
N VAL A 108 -9.77 0.90 1.83
CA VAL A 108 -9.97 1.48 3.18
C VAL A 108 -8.88 2.49 3.58
N ALA A 109 -7.84 2.72 2.75
CA ALA A 109 -6.75 3.65 3.05
C ALA A 109 -6.53 4.64 1.89
N PRO A 110 -6.34 5.95 2.16
CA PRO A 110 -6.11 6.99 1.16
C PRO A 110 -4.61 7.16 0.84
N ALA A 111 -3.75 6.52 1.63
CA ALA A 111 -2.31 6.57 1.49
C ALA A 111 -1.66 5.33 2.11
N VAL A 112 -0.64 4.80 1.45
CA VAL A 112 0.07 3.57 1.83
C VAL A 112 1.57 3.85 1.91
N THR A 113 2.26 3.30 2.91
CA THR A 113 3.71 3.51 3.05
C THR A 113 4.45 2.61 2.06
N VAL A 114 5.40 3.19 1.33
CA VAL A 114 6.30 2.48 0.42
C VAL A 114 7.73 2.66 0.90
N ARG A 115 8.38 1.57 1.29
CA ARG A 115 9.81 1.57 1.60
C ARG A 115 10.61 1.18 0.36
N ILE A 116 11.70 1.89 0.14
CA ILE A 116 12.63 1.63 -0.96
C ILE A 116 13.99 1.30 -0.37
N ALA A 117 14.55 0.18 -0.80
CA ALA A 117 15.92 -0.21 -0.48
C ALA A 117 16.69 -0.55 -1.76
N LYS A 118 18.02 -0.53 -1.65
CA LYS A 118 18.92 -0.93 -2.72
C LYS A 118 19.43 -2.33 -2.43
N LEU A 119 19.23 -3.24 -3.37
CA LEU A 119 19.76 -4.60 -3.32
C LEU A 119 21.28 -4.63 -3.59
N PRO A 120 21.99 -5.71 -3.24
CA PRO A 120 23.42 -5.84 -3.51
C PRO A 120 23.81 -5.70 -5.00
N ASN A 121 22.91 -6.10 -5.90
CA ASN A 121 23.06 -5.94 -7.35
C ASN A 121 22.80 -4.49 -7.84
N GLY A 122 22.48 -3.58 -6.92
CA GLY A 122 22.23 -2.17 -7.20
C GLY A 122 20.79 -1.84 -7.63
N LEU A 123 19.90 -2.82 -7.79
CA LEU A 123 18.51 -2.58 -8.15
C LEU A 123 17.67 -2.13 -6.96
N PRO A 124 16.60 -1.34 -7.19
CA PRO A 124 15.65 -1.02 -6.14
C PRO A 124 14.75 -2.22 -5.83
N THR A 125 14.42 -2.36 -4.56
CA THR A 125 13.29 -3.14 -4.07
C THR A 125 12.29 -2.20 -3.42
N ILE A 126 11.01 -2.51 -3.57
CA ILE A 126 9.91 -1.78 -2.95
C ILE A 126 9.14 -2.69 -1.99
N ALA A 127 8.75 -2.17 -0.83
CA ALA A 127 7.88 -2.86 0.12
C ALA A 127 6.68 -1.97 0.43
N ILE A 128 5.47 -2.50 0.28
CA ILE A 128 4.19 -1.83 0.55
C ILE A 128 3.71 -2.26 1.94
N ASP A 129 3.66 -1.32 2.89
CA ASP A 129 3.29 -1.54 4.31
C ASP A 129 3.94 -2.79 4.95
N ASP A 130 5.14 -3.14 4.50
CA ASP A 130 5.89 -4.34 4.89
C ASP A 130 5.15 -5.68 4.64
N MET A 131 4.05 -5.66 3.85
CA MET A 131 3.25 -6.83 3.49
C MET A 131 3.66 -7.44 2.14
N PHE A 132 3.88 -6.59 1.13
CA PHE A 132 4.23 -7.02 -0.23
C PHE A 132 5.56 -6.43 -0.65
N ALA A 133 6.50 -7.28 -1.07
CA ALA A 133 7.81 -6.87 -1.55
C ALA A 133 7.92 -7.14 -3.06
N PHE A 134 8.47 -6.18 -3.80
CA PHE A 134 8.70 -6.28 -5.24
C PHE A 134 10.12 -5.89 -5.60
N VAL A 135 10.67 -6.57 -6.61
CA VAL A 135 11.99 -6.30 -7.16
C VAL A 135 11.85 -5.78 -8.58
N LYS A 136 12.69 -4.81 -8.94
CA LYS A 136 12.71 -4.25 -10.30
C LYS A 136 13.14 -5.33 -11.30
N VAL A 137 12.38 -5.45 -12.38
CA VAL A 137 12.70 -6.34 -13.51
C VAL A 137 13.74 -5.66 -14.39
N LEU A 138 14.81 -6.39 -14.73
CA LEU A 138 15.80 -5.94 -15.71
C LEU A 138 15.19 -6.08 -17.10
N ALA A 139 15.16 -4.97 -17.85
CA ALA A 139 14.83 -4.98 -19.27
C ALA A 139 16.03 -5.46 -20.11
#